data_AF-A0A966R4X1-F1
#
_entry.id   AF-A0A966R4X1-F1
#
_cell.length_a   1.000
_cell.length_b   1.000
_cell.length_c   1.000
_cell.angle_alpha   90.00
_cell.angle_beta   90.00
_cell.angle_gamma   90.00
#
_symmetry.space_group_name_H-M   'P 1'
#
loop_
_entity.id
_entity.type
_entity.pdbx_description
1 polymer ?
#
loop_
_entity_poly.entity_id
_entity_poly.type
_entity_poly.pdbx_seq_one_letter_code
_entity_poly.pdbx_strand_id
1 'polypeptide(L)' 'MSISLETSKDFQSSKVKKLPPSVVKDIELKNHARRLANLSPIRIKVRACISCGTMFESAGNRTCGCNTRSTGFIAGREII' A
#
# COMPACT_ATOMS: atom_id res chain seq x y z
N MET A 1 -6.98 9.59 40.72
CA MET A 1 -7.42 9.36 39.32
C MET A 1 -6.60 10.26 38.42
N SER A 2 -5.86 9.68 37.46
CA SER A 2 -5.52 10.23 36.13
C SER A 2 -4.32 9.45 35.59
N ILE A 3 -4.60 8.29 35.00
CA ILE A 3 -3.64 7.52 34.20
C ILE A 3 -3.45 8.31 32.90
N SER A 4 -2.27 8.91 32.75
CA SER A 4 -1.87 9.48 31.46
C SER A 4 -1.53 8.33 30.54
N LEU A 5 -2.30 8.17 29.46
CA LEU A 5 -2.06 7.16 28.44
C LEU A 5 -0.67 7.37 27.85
N GLU A 6 0.26 6.50 28.25
CA GLU A 6 1.48 6.25 27.53
C GLU A 6 1.10 5.90 26.09
N THR A 7 1.48 6.77 25.17
CA THR A 7 1.27 6.54 23.74
C THR A 7 2.25 5.45 23.33
N SER A 8 1.85 4.20 23.52
CA SER A 8 2.54 3.02 23.02
C SER A 8 2.48 3.04 21.49
N LYS A 9 3.31 3.87 20.88
CA LYS A 9 3.83 3.62 19.54
C LYS A 9 4.76 2.44 19.68
N ASP A 10 4.14 1.26 19.73
CA ASP A 10 4.79 -0.01 19.50
C ASP A 10 5.48 0.13 18.14
N PHE A 11 6.79 0.40 18.17
CA PHE A 11 7.67 0.35 17.01
C PHE A 11 7.70 -1.12 16.59
N GLN A 12 6.66 -1.53 15.88
CA GLN A 12 6.55 -2.87 15.29
C GLN A 12 7.82 -3.10 14.48
N SER A 13 8.59 -4.08 14.96
CA SER A 13 9.78 -4.64 14.36
C SER A 13 9.67 -4.64 12.84
N SER A 14 10.66 -3.99 12.21
CA SER A 14 10.74 -3.46 10.84
C SER A 14 10.43 -4.44 9.70
N LYS A 15 9.21 -4.99 9.64
CA LYS A 15 8.77 -5.84 8.54
C LYS A 15 8.05 -4.97 7.51
N VAL A 16 8.79 -4.58 6.46
CA VAL A 16 8.22 -3.88 5.30
C VAL A 16 7.12 -4.74 4.68
N LYS A 17 5.90 -4.22 4.59
CA LYS A 17 4.80 -4.89 3.88
C LYS A 17 5.12 -4.94 2.39
N LYS A 18 5.37 -6.13 1.86
CA LYS A 18 5.69 -6.32 0.44
C LYS A 18 4.44 -6.33 -0.43
N LEU A 19 4.60 -5.98 -1.70
CA LEU A 19 3.51 -6.15 -2.66
C LEU A 19 3.26 -7.66 -2.89
N PRO A 20 2.00 -8.07 -3.10
CA PRO A 20 1.70 -9.44 -3.49
C PRO A 20 2.44 -9.81 -4.79
N PRO A 21 2.92 -11.05 -4.94
CA PRO A 21 3.61 -11.49 -6.16
C PRO A 21 2.80 -11.30 -7.44
N SER A 22 1.47 -11.39 -7.37
CA SER A 22 0.57 -11.10 -8.49
C SER A 22 0.68 -9.67 -8.98
N VAL A 23 0.67 -8.69 -8.06
CA VAL A 23 0.82 -7.27 -8.39
C VAL A 23 2.21 -7.00 -8.96
N VAL A 24 3.26 -7.65 -8.44
CA VAL A 24 4.62 -7.52 -8.98
C VAL A 24 4.68 -8.02 -10.43
N LYS A 25 4.12 -9.20 -10.72
CA LYS A 25 4.04 -9.74 -12.08
C LYS A 25 3.26 -8.84 -13.03
N ASP A 26 2.15 -8.25 -12.58
CA ASP A 26 1.39 -7.30 -13.39
C ASP A 26 2.20 -6.04 -13.71
N ILE A 27 3.00 -5.55 -12.76
CA ILE A 27 3.90 -4.41 -12.97
C ILE A 27 5.00 -4.77 -13.97
N GLU A 28 5.56 -5.98 -13.91
CA GLU A 28 6.56 -6.46 -14.88
C GLU A 28 6.00 -6.52 -16.30
N LEU A 29 4.80 -7.07 -16.46
CA LEU A 29 4.11 -7.13 -17.75
C LEU A 29 3.83 -5.72 -18.31
N LYS A 30 3.35 -4.80 -17.45
CA LYS A 30 3.14 -3.40 -17.83
C LYS A 30 4.46 -2.70 -18.19
N ASN A 31 5.54 -2.99 -17.48
CA ASN A 31 6.86 -2.44 -17.78
C ASN A 31 7.41 -2.94 -19.11
N HIS A 32 7.12 -4.18 -19.50
CA HIS A 32 7.46 -4.68 -20.83
C HIS A 32 6.76 -3.85 -21.92
N ALA A 33 5.45 -3.62 -21.80
CA ALA A 33 4.70 -2.78 -22.74
C ALA A 33 5.22 -1.33 -22.76
N ARG A 34 5.53 -0.75 -21.59
CA ARG A 34 6.09 0.60 -21.48
C ARG A 34 7.45 0.71 -22.15
N ARG A 35 8.30 -0.32 -22.04
CA ARG A 35 9.60 -0.39 -22.73
C ARG A 35 9.42 -0.36 -24.25
N LEU A 36 8.49 -1.14 -24.79
CA LEU A 36 8.18 -1.14 -26.22
C LEU A 36 7.69 0.22 -26.72
N ALA A 37 6.98 0.97 -25.87
CA ALA A 37 6.48 2.31 -26.15
C ALA A 37 7.47 3.46 -25.82
N ASN A 38 8.74 3.15 -25.49
CA ASN A 38 9.73 4.15 -25.02
C ASN A 38 9.26 4.99 -23.82
N LEU A 39 8.40 4.44 -22.97
CA LEU A 39 7.92 5.07 -21.75
C LEU A 39 8.78 4.65 -20.54
N SER A 40 8.90 5.55 -19.57
CA SER A 40 9.62 5.29 -18.31
C SER A 40 9.01 4.13 -17.53
N PRO A 41 9.78 3.22 -16.92
CA PRO A 41 9.24 2.08 -16.19
C PRO A 41 8.57 2.50 -14.87
N ILE A 42 7.54 1.77 -14.48
CA ILE A 42 6.94 1.80 -13.15
C ILE A 42 7.95 1.24 -12.16
N ARG A 43 8.29 2.02 -11.13
CA ARG A 43 9.25 1.63 -10.08
C ARG A 43 8.52 1.36 -8.78
N ILE A 44 8.74 0.19 -8.20
CA ILE A 44 8.31 -0.13 -6.84
C ILE A 44 9.29 0.52 -5.86
N LYS A 45 8.78 1.22 -4.84
CA LYS A 45 9.58 1.86 -3.79
C LYS A 45 9.03 1.51 -2.42
N VAL A 46 9.90 1.47 -1.42
CA VAL A 46 9.49 1.39 -0.01
C VAL A 46 9.14 2.78 0.49
N ARG A 47 7.98 2.93 1.14
CA ARG A 47 7.46 4.22 1.62
C ARG A 47 6.77 4.02 2.97
N ALA A 48 6.70 5.08 3.77
CA ALA A 48 5.85 5.10 4.96
C ALA A 48 4.41 5.42 4.58
N CYS A 49 3.45 4.67 5.12
CA CYS A 49 2.04 4.93 4.93
C CYS A 49 1.64 6.24 5.62
N ILE A 50 0.97 7.14 4.90
CA ILE A 50 0.51 8.41 5.48
C ILE A 50 -0.57 8.24 6.56
N SER A 51 -1.27 7.10 6.57
CA SER A 51 -2.39 6.85 7.50
C SER A 51 -1.94 6.13 8.78
N CYS A 52 -1.10 5.10 8.67
CA CYS A 52 -0.71 4.29 9.83
C CYS A 52 0.81 4.27 10.11
N GLY A 53 1.62 4.97 9.32
CA GLY A 53 3.07 5.03 9.49
C GLY A 53 3.85 3.76 9.07
N THR A 54 3.17 2.65 8.79
CA THR A 54 3.83 1.38 8.41
C THR A 54 4.62 1.50 7.11
N MET A 55 5.81 0.90 7.07
CA MET A 55 6.64 0.80 5.85
C MET A 55 6.10 -0.26 4.89
N PHE A 56 5.96 0.09 3.61
CA PHE A 56 5.41 -0.82 2.59
C PHE A 56 5.95 -0.53 1.19
N GLU A 57 5.94 -1.57 0.34
CA GLU A 57 6.24 -1.47 -1.09
C GLU A 57 5.06 -0.90 -1.87
N SER A 58 5.34 0.01 -2.78
CA SER A 58 4.31 0.71 -3.55
C SER A 58 4.80 1.15 -4.91
N ALA A 59 3.92 1.05 -5.91
CA ALA A 59 4.11 1.54 -7.27
C ALA A 59 3.35 2.86 -7.54
N GLY A 60 3.12 3.69 -6.51
CA GLY A 60 2.50 5.00 -6.65
C GLY A 60 1.61 5.41 -5.47
N ASN A 61 1.02 4.43 -4.78
CA ASN A 61 0.14 4.66 -3.63
C ASN A 61 0.90 5.22 -2.42
N ARG A 62 0.21 6.06 -1.65
CA ARG A 62 0.70 6.64 -0.37
C ARG A 62 0.12 5.93 0.87
N THR A 63 -0.78 4.98 0.67
CA THR A 63 -1.43 4.18 1.73
C THR A 63 -1.14 2.70 1.54
N CYS A 64 -0.93 1.96 2.64
CA CYS A 64 -0.59 0.53 2.63
C CYS A 64 -1.81 -0.40 2.63
N GLY A 65 -3.01 0.13 2.39
CA GLY A 65 -4.26 -0.62 2.52
C GLY A 65 -4.81 -0.72 3.95
N CYS A 66 -4.20 -0.04 4.93
CA CYS A 66 -4.69 -0.02 6.31
C CYS A 66 -6.04 0.71 6.49
N ASN A 67 -6.43 1.55 5.53
CA ASN A 67 -7.66 2.35 5.57
C ASN A 67 -8.52 2.14 4.30
N THR A 68 -8.32 1.03 3.58
CA THR A 68 -9.30 0.63 2.56
C THR A 68 -10.51 0.08 3.31
N ARG A 69 -11.51 0.93 3.55
CA ARG A 69 -12.88 0.42 3.68
C ARG A 69 -13.13 -0.35 2.39
N SER A 70 -13.23 -1.66 2.49
CA SER A 70 -13.75 -2.48 1.42
C SER A 70 -15.13 -1.91 1.11
N THR A 71 -15.28 -1.11 0.07
CA THR A 71 -16.59 -0.81 -0.50
C THR A 71 -17.08 -2.14 -1.04
N GLY A 72 -17.75 -2.91 -0.19
CA GLY A 72 -18.43 -4.12 -0.57
C GLY A 72 -19.58 -3.71 -1.48
N PHE A 73 -19.48 -4.05 -2.76
CA PHE A 73 -20.59 -3.89 -3.68
C PHE A 73 -21.54 -5.06 -3.46
N ILE A 74 -22.68 -4.81 -2.83
CA ILE A 74 -23.83 -5.70 -2.91
C ILE A 74 -24.79 -5.06 -3.91
N ALA A 75 -25.01 -5.73 -5.04
CA ALA A 75 -25.97 -5.29 -6.08
C ALA A 75 -25.75 -3.85 -6.61
N GLY A 76 -24.49 -3.45 -6.86
CA GLY A 76 -24.18 -2.20 -7.57
C GLY A 76 -24.36 -0.91 -6.76
N ARG A 77 -24.49 -1.00 -5.44
CA ARG A 77 -24.44 0.17 -4.54
C ARG A 77 -23.26 0.06 -3.58
N GLU A 78 -22.54 1.17 -3.40
CA GLU A 78 -21.55 1.30 -2.32
C GLU A 78 -22.27 1.32 -0.97
N ILE A 79 -21.76 0.53 -0.01
CA ILE A 79 -22.20 0.55 1.38
C ILE A 79 -21.05 1.14 2.21
N ILE A 80 -21.34 2.18 3.01
CA ILE A 80 -20.41 2.91 3.89
C ILE A 80 -20.55 2.43 5.34
#